data_AF-A0A356B263-F1
#
_entry.id   AF-A0A356B263-F1
#
_cell.length_a   1.000
_cell.length_b   1.000
_cell.length_c   1.000
_cell.angle_alpha   90.00
_cell.angle_beta   90.00
_cell.angle_gamma   90.00
#
_symmetry.space_group_name_H-M   'P 1'
#
loop_
_entity.id
_entity.type
_entity.pdbx_description
1 polymer ?
#
loop_
_entity_poly.entity_id
_entity_poly.type
_entity_poly.pdbx_seq_one_letter_code
_entity_poly.pdbx_strand_id
1 'polypeptide(L)'
;VSAFKGMEDGTFPQALSKFEKRGIAPVVPEWIPENCIQCNQCSYVCPHAVIRPFLLNKEEEASKPADFNTLKANGKGFEDYTFRIQVSLMDCVGCGSCADVCPAKNKALVMKEFDTQHVQEKNWEYAMSLSKKPNPMKKNTVKGSQFETPYLEFSGACPGCGETPYLKLVTQFFGDRMMIANATG
;
A
#
# COMPACT_ATOMS: atom_id res chain seq x y z
N VAL A 1 20.78 -21.35 21.26
CA VAL A 1 21.85 -20.94 20.31
C VAL A 1 21.62 -21.48 18.90
N SER A 2 21.26 -22.77 18.72
CA SER A 2 21.03 -23.39 17.41
C SER A 2 20.00 -22.70 16.49
N ALA A 3 19.05 -21.95 17.05
CA ALA A 3 18.07 -21.16 16.28
C ALA A 3 18.69 -20.04 15.43
N PHE A 4 19.95 -19.65 15.68
CA PHE A 4 20.65 -18.56 14.98
C PHE A 4 21.80 -19.07 14.10
N LYS A 5 21.80 -20.35 13.71
CA LYS A 5 22.84 -20.91 12.85
C LYS A 5 22.81 -20.23 11.47
N GLY A 6 23.90 -19.59 11.08
CA GLY A 6 24.00 -18.74 9.88
C GLY A 6 23.63 -17.26 10.08
N MET A 7 23.32 -16.85 11.31
CA MET A 7 23.01 -15.46 11.73
C MET A 7 23.74 -15.11 13.05
N GLU A 8 24.91 -15.70 13.27
CA GLU A 8 25.66 -15.58 14.52
C GLU A 8 26.15 -14.16 14.81
N ASP A 9 26.26 -13.32 13.78
CA ASP A 9 26.64 -11.90 13.85
C ASP A 9 25.46 -10.96 14.14
N GLY A 10 24.24 -11.51 14.27
CA GLY A 10 23.01 -10.73 14.48
C GLY A 10 22.43 -10.11 13.21
N THR A 11 22.88 -10.49 12.01
CA THR A 11 22.28 -10.07 10.75
C THR A 11 20.92 -10.76 10.54
N PHE A 12 19.86 -10.01 10.27
CA PHE A 12 18.52 -10.55 10.00
C PHE A 12 18.08 -10.38 8.53
N PRO A 13 17.28 -11.32 8.00
CA PRO A 13 16.67 -11.16 6.69
C PRO A 13 15.66 -10.01 6.68
N GLN A 14 15.51 -9.36 5.52
CA GLN A 14 14.60 -8.25 5.32
C GLN A 14 13.14 -8.72 5.08
N ALA A 15 12.20 -7.78 5.16
CA ALA A 15 10.79 -7.97 4.78
C ALA A 15 10.05 -9.10 5.53
N LEU A 16 10.37 -9.32 6.81
CA LEU A 16 9.63 -10.26 7.67
C LEU A 16 8.28 -9.71 8.13
N SER A 17 8.12 -8.39 8.22
CA SER A 17 6.89 -7.73 8.70
C SER A 17 5.63 -8.09 7.91
N LYS A 18 5.78 -8.43 6.62
CA LYS A 18 4.66 -8.85 5.76
C LYS A 18 3.93 -10.11 6.22
N PHE A 19 4.54 -10.91 7.10
CA PHE A 19 3.95 -12.12 7.65
C PHE A 19 3.23 -11.90 8.99
N GLU A 20 3.38 -10.74 9.62
CA GLU A 20 2.85 -10.50 10.98
C GLU A 20 1.33 -10.40 11.00
N LYS A 21 0.73 -9.65 10.06
CA LYS A 21 -0.72 -9.56 9.84
C LYS A 21 -1.49 -9.34 11.15
N ARG A 22 -1.08 -8.31 11.90
CA ARG A 22 -1.43 -8.11 13.32
C ARG A 22 -2.93 -7.87 13.59
N GLY A 23 -3.67 -7.29 12.64
CA GLY A 23 -5.12 -7.09 12.74
C GLY A 23 -5.56 -6.24 13.94
N ILE A 24 -4.85 -5.15 14.25
CA ILE A 24 -5.06 -4.38 15.50
C ILE A 24 -5.97 -3.16 15.35
N ALA A 25 -6.34 -2.77 14.12
CA ALA A 25 -7.11 -1.56 13.89
C ALA A 25 -8.57 -1.76 14.30
N PRO A 26 -9.19 -0.84 15.05
CA PRO A 26 -10.63 -0.88 15.28
C PRO A 26 -11.42 -0.49 14.03
N VAL A 27 -10.87 0.46 13.25
CA VAL A 27 -11.47 0.94 12.00
C VAL A 27 -10.43 0.97 10.89
N VAL A 28 -10.86 0.75 9.65
CA VAL A 28 -10.01 0.77 8.45
C VAL A 28 -10.69 1.54 7.32
N PRO A 29 -9.91 2.11 6.38
CA PRO A 29 -10.49 2.86 5.27
C PRO A 29 -11.17 1.93 4.25
N GLU A 30 -12.44 2.15 4.00
CA GLU A 30 -13.18 1.56 2.88
C GLU A 30 -13.04 2.46 1.65
N TRP A 31 -12.70 1.87 0.50
CA TRP A 31 -12.57 2.59 -0.76
C TRP A 31 -13.91 2.68 -1.49
N ILE A 32 -14.30 3.91 -1.85
CA ILE A 32 -15.51 4.24 -2.61
C ILE A 32 -15.09 4.64 -4.03
N PRO A 33 -15.17 3.73 -5.01
CA PRO A 33 -14.62 3.95 -6.35
C PRO A 33 -15.21 5.16 -7.07
N GLU A 34 -16.50 5.41 -6.91
CA GLU A 34 -17.27 6.43 -7.62
C GLU A 34 -16.76 7.85 -7.31
N ASN A 35 -16.18 8.03 -6.12
CA ASN A 35 -15.63 9.29 -5.65
C ASN A 35 -14.13 9.43 -5.96
N CYS A 36 -13.46 8.35 -6.38
CA CYS A 36 -12.01 8.31 -6.46
C CYS A 36 -11.47 8.98 -7.73
N ILE A 37 -10.62 10.00 -7.54
CA ILE A 37 -9.96 10.71 -8.65
C ILE A 37 -8.61 10.09 -9.08
N GLN A 38 -8.21 8.96 -8.49
CA GLN A 38 -6.98 8.20 -8.82
C GLN A 38 -5.68 9.01 -8.65
N CYS A 39 -5.57 9.79 -7.56
CA CYS A 39 -4.42 10.67 -7.30
C CYS A 39 -3.27 10.02 -6.50
N ASN A 40 -3.51 8.84 -5.92
CA ASN A 40 -2.60 8.09 -5.04
C ASN A 40 -2.13 8.81 -3.75
N GLN A 41 -2.71 9.96 -3.38
CA GLN A 41 -2.32 10.66 -2.15
C GLN A 41 -2.53 9.83 -0.87
N CYS A 42 -3.59 9.00 -0.85
CA CYS A 42 -3.85 8.08 0.25
C CYS A 42 -2.71 7.09 0.50
N SER A 43 -2.08 6.57 -0.57
CA SER A 43 -0.91 5.70 -0.48
C SER A 43 0.35 6.47 -0.12
N TYR A 44 0.48 7.70 -0.67
CA TYR A 44 1.60 8.59 -0.40
C TYR A 44 1.74 8.88 1.10
N VAL A 45 0.65 9.23 1.77
CA VAL A 45 0.67 9.60 3.20
C VAL A 45 0.64 8.42 4.16
N CYS A 46 0.41 7.20 3.68
CA CYS A 46 0.23 6.06 4.56
C CYS A 46 1.54 5.73 5.32
N PRO A 47 1.55 5.78 6.66
CA PRO A 47 2.76 5.53 7.45
C PRO A 47 3.17 4.05 7.50
N HIS A 48 2.32 3.13 7.07
CA HIS A 48 2.58 1.69 7.17
C HIS A 48 2.55 0.98 5.81
N ALA A 49 2.44 1.75 4.71
CA ALA A 49 2.27 1.23 3.35
C ALA A 49 1.08 0.25 3.20
N VAL A 50 0.00 0.42 3.96
CA VAL A 50 -1.14 -0.53 3.99
C VAL A 50 -2.17 -0.26 2.91
N ILE A 51 -2.16 0.93 2.30
CA ILE A 51 -3.07 1.31 1.22
C ILE A 51 -2.23 1.64 -0.01
N ARG A 52 -2.47 0.92 -1.11
CA ARG A 52 -1.65 0.99 -2.32
C ARG A 52 -2.51 1.07 -3.59
N PRO A 53 -2.04 1.76 -4.62
CA PRO A 53 -2.67 1.70 -5.93
C PRO A 53 -2.19 0.45 -6.69
N PHE A 54 -3.12 -0.20 -7.37
CA PHE A 54 -2.87 -1.34 -8.24
C PHE A 54 -3.40 -1.05 -9.63
N LEU A 55 -2.67 -1.54 -10.62
CA LEU A 55 -3.09 -1.56 -12.02
C LEU A 55 -3.26 -3.01 -12.45
N LEU A 56 -4.33 -3.27 -13.20
CA LEU A 56 -4.64 -4.59 -13.74
C LEU A 56 -4.66 -4.51 -15.26
N ASN A 57 -4.02 -5.47 -15.92
CA ASN A 57 -4.19 -5.67 -17.36
C ASN A 57 -5.52 -6.39 -17.66
N LYS A 58 -5.80 -6.66 -18.93
CA LYS A 58 -7.06 -7.27 -19.38
C LYS A 58 -7.28 -8.67 -18.80
N GLU A 59 -6.23 -9.48 -18.73
CA GLU A 59 -6.28 -10.85 -18.23
C GLU A 59 -6.52 -10.91 -16.72
N GLU A 60 -5.83 -10.03 -15.97
CA GLU A 60 -6.01 -9.88 -14.52
C GLU A 60 -7.41 -9.36 -14.23
N GLU A 61 -7.84 -8.30 -14.90
CA GLU A 61 -9.19 -7.74 -14.75
C GLU A 61 -10.29 -8.79 -15.00
N ALA A 62 -10.11 -9.68 -15.97
CA ALA A 62 -11.06 -10.77 -16.24
C ALA A 62 -11.03 -11.88 -15.18
N SER A 63 -9.92 -12.04 -14.47
CA SER A 63 -9.69 -13.09 -13.47
C SER A 63 -9.93 -12.62 -12.02
N LYS A 64 -10.29 -11.36 -11.83
CA LYS A 64 -10.42 -10.76 -10.50
C LYS A 64 -11.60 -11.35 -9.72
N PRO A 65 -11.53 -11.41 -8.37
CA PRO A 65 -12.68 -11.76 -7.54
C PRO A 65 -13.88 -10.83 -7.78
N ALA A 66 -15.10 -11.33 -7.60
CA ALA A 66 -16.32 -10.54 -7.82
C ALA A 66 -16.36 -9.23 -7.01
N ASP A 67 -15.84 -9.24 -5.78
CA ASP A 67 -15.80 -8.08 -4.89
C ASP A 67 -14.58 -7.16 -5.13
N PHE A 68 -13.75 -7.46 -6.13
CA PHE A 68 -12.57 -6.68 -6.49
C PHE A 68 -12.92 -5.58 -7.51
N ASN A 69 -13.75 -4.63 -7.08
CA ASN A 69 -14.18 -3.52 -7.92
C ASN A 69 -12.98 -2.71 -8.44
N THR A 70 -13.01 -2.28 -9.70
CA THR A 70 -11.94 -1.48 -10.31
C THR A 70 -12.56 -0.32 -11.08
N LEU A 71 -11.75 0.69 -11.39
CA LEU A 71 -12.10 1.80 -12.27
C LEU A 71 -11.30 1.69 -13.56
N LYS A 72 -11.79 2.25 -14.66
CA LYS A 72 -10.92 2.53 -15.79
C LYS A 72 -9.79 3.46 -15.34
N ALA A 73 -8.53 3.10 -15.60
CA ALA A 73 -7.41 3.94 -15.19
C ALA A 73 -7.38 5.25 -16.01
N ASN A 74 -7.10 6.37 -15.34
CA ASN A 74 -7.15 7.70 -15.94
C ASN A 74 -5.76 8.27 -16.27
N GLY A 75 -5.67 8.92 -17.43
CA GLY A 75 -4.46 9.58 -17.92
C GLY A 75 -3.84 8.87 -19.13
N LYS A 76 -2.94 9.59 -19.82
CA LYS A 76 -2.19 9.06 -20.95
C LYS A 76 -1.23 7.96 -20.47
N GLY A 77 -1.16 6.84 -21.18
CA GLY A 77 -0.35 5.67 -20.81
C GLY A 77 -1.05 4.67 -19.89
N PHE A 78 -2.33 4.88 -19.58
CA PHE A 78 -3.16 4.00 -18.75
C PHE A 78 -4.26 3.29 -19.54
N GLU A 79 -4.29 3.43 -20.86
CA GLU A 79 -5.42 3.05 -21.72
C GLU A 79 -5.77 1.56 -21.63
N ASP A 80 -4.79 0.70 -21.36
CA ASP A 80 -4.93 -0.75 -21.24
C ASP A 80 -5.06 -1.25 -19.78
N TYR A 81 -5.18 -0.34 -18.80
CA TYR A 81 -5.27 -0.71 -17.39
C TYR A 81 -6.60 -0.33 -16.75
N THR A 82 -7.00 -1.15 -15.78
CA THR A 82 -7.93 -0.72 -14.72
C THR A 82 -7.14 -0.39 -13.46
N PHE A 83 -7.74 0.41 -12.59
CA PHE A 83 -7.13 0.98 -11.40
C PHE A 83 -7.95 0.61 -10.16
N ARG A 84 -7.25 0.29 -9.07
CA ARG A 84 -7.86 0.11 -7.76
C ARG A 84 -6.97 0.64 -6.66
N ILE A 85 -7.58 1.27 -5.65
CA ILE A 85 -6.94 1.43 -4.35
C ILE A 85 -7.31 0.21 -3.51
N GLN A 86 -6.31 -0.53 -3.04
CA GLN A 86 -6.51 -1.69 -2.19
C GLN A 86 -5.83 -1.47 -0.83
N VAL A 87 -6.53 -1.89 0.22
CA VAL A 87 -6.10 -1.78 1.61
C VAL A 87 -5.75 -3.17 2.13
N SER A 88 -4.63 -3.29 2.82
CA SER A 88 -4.30 -4.46 3.63
C SER A 88 -5.04 -4.33 4.94
N LEU A 89 -6.10 -5.13 5.11
CA LEU A 89 -6.91 -5.13 6.32
C LEU A 89 -6.04 -5.44 7.55
N MET A 90 -5.28 -6.52 7.48
CA MET A 90 -4.54 -7.08 8.61
C MET A 90 -3.29 -6.29 9.01
N ASP A 91 -2.81 -5.37 8.16
CA ASP A 91 -1.65 -4.53 8.49
C ASP A 91 -2.05 -3.09 8.85
N CYS A 92 -3.29 -2.69 8.55
CA CYS A 92 -3.79 -1.37 8.88
C CYS A 92 -3.81 -1.15 10.40
N VAL A 93 -3.49 0.08 10.81
CA VAL A 93 -3.50 0.51 12.22
C VAL A 93 -4.56 1.59 12.51
N GLY A 94 -5.45 1.86 11.55
CA GLY A 94 -6.64 2.69 11.76
C GLY A 94 -6.42 4.19 11.99
N CYS A 95 -5.25 4.73 11.63
CA CYS A 95 -4.91 6.15 11.91
C CYS A 95 -5.72 7.20 11.14
N GLY A 96 -6.44 6.84 10.08
CA GLY A 96 -7.30 7.76 9.32
C GLY A 96 -6.60 8.74 8.37
N SER A 97 -5.27 8.85 8.37
CA SER A 97 -4.53 9.85 7.56
C SER A 97 -4.86 9.81 6.06
N CYS A 98 -5.10 8.61 5.51
CA CYS A 98 -5.46 8.44 4.10
C CYS A 98 -6.87 8.96 3.76
N ALA A 99 -7.83 8.83 4.67
CA ALA A 99 -9.18 9.35 4.51
C ALA A 99 -9.20 10.88 4.68
N ASP A 100 -8.42 11.39 5.63
CA ASP A 100 -8.29 12.82 5.89
C ASP A 100 -7.71 13.56 4.68
N VAL A 101 -6.58 13.10 4.14
CA VAL A 101 -5.93 13.74 2.98
C VAL A 101 -6.72 13.59 1.67
N CYS A 102 -7.70 12.68 1.60
CA CYS A 102 -8.42 12.40 0.37
C CYS A 102 -9.03 13.70 -0.22
N PRO A 103 -8.57 14.15 -1.40
CA PRO A 103 -8.92 15.47 -1.94
C PRO A 103 -10.21 15.46 -2.76
N ALA A 104 -10.87 14.31 -2.90
CA ALA A 104 -12.12 14.20 -3.63
C ALA A 104 -13.23 14.98 -2.91
N LYS A 105 -14.07 15.69 -3.68
CA LYS A 105 -15.17 16.50 -3.14
C LYS A 105 -16.08 15.69 -2.22
N ASN A 106 -16.47 14.50 -2.69
CA ASN A 106 -17.03 13.46 -1.83
C ASN A 106 -15.89 12.53 -1.45
N LYS A 107 -15.79 12.13 -0.19
CA LYS A 107 -14.68 11.30 0.27
C LYS A 107 -14.69 9.95 -0.46
N ALA A 108 -13.56 9.59 -1.05
CA ALA A 108 -13.34 8.30 -1.69
C ALA A 108 -12.80 7.24 -0.70
N LEU A 109 -12.52 7.65 0.53
CA LEU A 109 -12.11 6.79 1.62
C LEU A 109 -12.90 7.18 2.87
N VAL A 110 -13.61 6.24 3.45
CA VAL A 110 -14.40 6.42 4.67
C VAL A 110 -13.99 5.35 5.67
N MET A 111 -13.74 5.75 6.92
CA MET A 111 -13.35 4.79 7.96
C MET A 111 -14.58 3.94 8.35
N LYS A 112 -14.40 2.62 8.36
CA LYS A 112 -15.41 1.62 8.71
C LYS A 112 -14.85 0.67 9.78
N GLU A 113 -15.74 0.07 10.57
CA GLU A 113 -15.38 -0.96 11.55
C GLU A 113 -14.63 -2.11 10.87
N PHE A 114 -13.54 -2.57 11.49
CA PHE A 114 -12.65 -3.60 10.96
C PHE A 114 -13.42 -4.86 10.53
N ASP A 115 -14.33 -5.33 11.38
CA ASP A 115 -15.11 -6.56 11.17
C ASP A 115 -16.03 -6.48 9.93
N THR A 116 -16.33 -5.28 9.44
CA THR A 116 -17.14 -5.11 8.22
C THR A 116 -16.32 -5.27 6.94
N GLN A 117 -14.99 -5.39 7.04
CA GLN A 117 -14.06 -5.26 5.92
C GLN A 117 -13.28 -6.55 5.61
N HIS A 118 -13.66 -7.70 6.18
CA HIS A 118 -12.98 -9.00 5.97
C HIS A 118 -12.86 -9.42 4.49
N VAL A 119 -13.76 -8.97 3.62
CA VAL A 119 -13.64 -9.19 2.17
C VAL A 119 -12.30 -8.65 1.61
N GLN A 120 -11.72 -7.64 2.26
CA GLN A 120 -10.47 -7.03 1.84
C GLN A 120 -9.24 -7.91 2.08
N GLU A 121 -9.31 -8.96 2.89
CA GLU A 121 -8.20 -9.90 3.06
C GLU A 121 -7.91 -10.64 1.75
N LYS A 122 -8.94 -11.28 1.18
CA LYS A 122 -8.84 -11.97 -0.13
C LYS A 122 -8.51 -10.99 -1.26
N ASN A 123 -9.08 -9.79 -1.22
CA ASN A 123 -8.76 -8.76 -2.20
C ASN A 123 -7.29 -8.32 -2.10
N TRP A 124 -6.74 -8.18 -0.89
CA TRP A 124 -5.33 -7.85 -0.69
C TRP A 124 -4.42 -8.97 -1.23
N GLU A 125 -4.73 -10.23 -0.96
CA GLU A 125 -4.00 -11.38 -1.50
C GLU A 125 -3.99 -11.37 -3.04
N TYR A 126 -5.15 -11.14 -3.65
CA TYR A 126 -5.26 -11.02 -5.10
C TYR A 126 -4.47 -9.82 -5.64
N ALA A 127 -4.56 -8.66 -5.00
CA ALA A 127 -3.80 -7.48 -5.41
C ALA A 127 -2.28 -7.73 -5.36
N MET A 128 -1.80 -8.48 -4.37
CA MET A 128 -0.39 -8.83 -4.22
C MET A 128 0.08 -9.92 -5.19
N SER A 129 -0.83 -10.68 -5.83
CA SER A 129 -0.49 -11.68 -6.87
C SER A 129 -0.39 -11.09 -8.27
N LEU A 130 -0.88 -9.86 -8.46
CA LEU A 130 -0.81 -9.14 -9.72
C LEU A 130 0.63 -9.02 -10.22
N SER A 131 0.81 -9.16 -11.54
CA SER A 131 2.10 -8.98 -12.19
C SER A 131 2.68 -7.58 -11.96
N LYS A 132 4.00 -7.40 -12.06
CA LYS A 132 4.59 -6.06 -11.97
C LYS A 132 4.34 -5.28 -13.26
N LYS A 133 3.86 -4.04 -13.14
CA LYS A 133 3.60 -3.15 -14.29
C LYS A 133 4.75 -2.14 -14.39
N PRO A 134 5.18 -1.78 -15.61
CA PRO A 134 6.04 -0.61 -15.76
C PRO A 134 5.28 0.61 -15.24
N ASN A 135 5.96 1.51 -14.55
CA ASN A 135 5.32 2.74 -14.08
C ASN A 135 4.86 3.57 -15.29
N PRO A 136 3.55 3.78 -15.49
CA PRO A 136 3.04 4.55 -16.63
C PRO A 136 3.28 6.07 -16.47
N MET A 137 3.88 6.50 -15.35
CA MET A 137 4.14 7.90 -15.03
C MET A 137 5.59 8.13 -14.63
N LYS A 138 5.98 9.40 -14.52
CA LYS A 138 7.28 9.78 -13.97
C LYS A 138 7.30 9.53 -12.47
N LYS A 139 8.32 8.79 -12.02
CA LYS A 139 8.60 8.46 -10.62
C LYS A 139 8.60 9.69 -9.70
N ASN A 140 9.10 10.82 -10.16
CA ASN A 140 9.24 12.08 -9.39
C ASN A 140 7.95 12.89 -9.21
N THR A 141 6.79 12.30 -9.48
CA THR A 141 5.48 12.89 -9.21
C THR A 141 4.81 12.16 -8.06
N VAL A 142 3.88 12.82 -7.35
CA VAL A 142 3.12 12.16 -6.27
C VAL A 142 2.41 10.91 -6.80
N LYS A 143 1.63 11.03 -7.89
CA LYS A 143 0.91 9.88 -8.47
C LYS A 143 1.87 8.77 -8.92
N GLY A 144 2.92 9.13 -9.66
CA GLY A 144 3.87 8.16 -10.22
C GLY A 144 4.71 7.43 -9.17
N SER A 145 5.20 8.13 -8.15
CA SER A 145 5.98 7.52 -7.06
C SER A 145 5.24 6.38 -6.36
N GLN A 146 3.90 6.44 -6.31
CA GLN A 146 3.09 5.46 -5.60
C GLN A 146 2.81 4.18 -6.39
N PHE A 147 3.16 4.13 -7.68
CA PHE A 147 3.17 2.87 -8.44
C PHE A 147 4.47 2.09 -8.27
N GLU A 148 5.45 2.65 -7.56
CA GLU A 148 6.70 1.96 -7.23
C GLU A 148 6.53 1.14 -5.96
N THR A 149 7.27 0.04 -5.89
CA THR A 149 7.32 -0.83 -4.71
C THR A 149 7.82 -0.04 -3.48
N PRO A 150 7.03 0.05 -2.40
CA PRO A 150 7.54 0.52 -1.12
C PRO A 150 8.39 -0.59 -0.48
N TYR A 151 9.67 -0.33 -0.20
CA TYR A 151 10.55 -1.30 0.46
C TYR A 151 10.52 -1.19 1.99
N LEU A 152 9.83 -0.17 2.52
CA LEU A 152 9.50 -0.06 3.94
C LEU A 152 7.98 -0.22 4.11
N GLU A 153 7.56 -1.31 4.75
CA GLU A 153 6.16 -1.66 4.95
C GLU A 153 5.91 -2.27 6.34
N PHE A 154 4.72 -2.01 6.88
CA PHE A 154 4.19 -2.66 8.09
C PHE A 154 5.09 -2.55 9.35
N SER A 155 5.78 -1.41 9.51
CA SER A 155 6.64 -1.18 10.68
C SER A 155 5.86 -1.17 12.01
N GLY A 156 6.57 -1.38 13.12
CA GLY A 156 6.02 -1.25 14.47
C GLY A 156 5.72 0.19 14.94
N ALA A 157 5.86 1.20 14.08
CA ALA A 157 5.62 2.60 14.44
C ALA A 157 4.15 2.88 14.83
N CYS A 158 3.94 3.95 15.60
CA CYS A 158 2.62 4.36 16.09
C CYS A 158 1.61 4.63 14.96
N PRO A 159 0.30 4.47 15.20
CA PRO A 159 -0.74 4.91 14.25
C PRO A 159 -0.58 6.40 13.92
N GLY A 160 -0.40 6.73 12.64
CA GLY A 160 -0.23 8.12 12.20
C GLY A 160 1.18 8.68 12.40
N CYS A 161 2.19 7.83 12.58
CA CYS A 161 3.59 8.25 12.69
C CYS A 161 3.98 9.22 11.56
N GLY A 162 4.59 10.34 11.94
CA GLY A 162 5.00 11.40 11.00
C GLY A 162 6.27 11.08 10.22
N GLU A 163 7.03 10.05 10.58
CA GLU A 163 8.36 9.77 10.01
C GLU A 163 8.28 8.80 8.83
N THR A 164 7.58 7.69 9.02
CA THR A 164 7.58 6.56 8.08
C THR A 164 7.04 6.88 6.68
N PRO A 165 6.10 7.83 6.46
CA PRO A 165 5.73 8.22 5.09
C PRO A 165 6.91 8.77 4.29
N TYR A 166 7.82 9.53 4.92
CA TYR A 166 9.02 10.04 4.27
C TYR A 166 9.98 8.91 3.90
N LEU A 167 10.27 8.02 4.86
CA LEU A 167 11.16 6.89 4.63
C LEU A 167 10.61 5.95 3.55
N LYS A 168 9.31 5.63 3.60
CA LYS A 168 8.61 4.86 2.55
C LYS A 168 8.83 5.50 1.18
N LEU A 169 8.61 6.81 1.05
CA LEU A 169 8.78 7.52 -0.21
C LEU A 169 10.23 7.47 -0.72
N VAL A 170 11.22 7.65 0.15
CA VAL A 170 12.64 7.52 -0.21
C VAL A 170 12.93 6.13 -0.77
N THR A 171 12.39 5.08 -0.14
CA THR A 171 12.55 3.71 -0.66
C THR A 171 11.84 3.50 -2.00
N GLN A 172 10.70 4.15 -2.23
CA GLN A 172 10.04 4.09 -3.53
C GLN A 172 10.94 4.69 -4.61
N PHE A 173 11.72 5.73 -4.30
CA PHE A 173 12.69 6.33 -5.23
C PHE A 173 13.99 5.54 -5.43
N PHE A 174 14.58 5.02 -4.37
CA PHE A 174 15.96 4.53 -4.38
C PHE A 174 16.18 3.19 -3.66
N GLY A 175 15.10 2.53 -3.21
CA GLY A 175 15.15 1.31 -2.39
C GLY A 175 15.87 0.13 -3.04
N ASP A 176 15.98 0.11 -4.36
CA ASP A 176 16.67 -0.92 -5.13
C ASP A 176 18.20 -0.84 -5.07
N ARG A 177 18.76 0.29 -4.61
CA ARG A 177 20.20 0.56 -4.66
C ARG A 177 20.74 1.44 -3.53
N MET A 178 19.92 1.71 -2.51
CA MET A 178 20.33 2.53 -1.37
C MET A 178 20.88 1.67 -0.23
N MET A 179 21.78 2.27 0.57
CA MET A 179 22.22 1.74 1.85
C MET A 179 21.77 2.71 2.95
N ILE A 180 21.29 2.17 4.06
CA ILE A 180 20.78 2.97 5.19
C ILE A 180 21.72 2.79 6.38
N ALA A 181 22.29 3.90 6.85
CA ALA A 181 22.93 3.98 8.16
C ALA A 181 21.99 4.75 9.11
N ASN A 182 21.29 4.03 9.98
CA ASN A 182 20.26 4.60 10.85
C ASN A 182 20.82 4.85 12.26
N ALA A 183 20.69 6.06 12.77
CA ALA A 183 20.95 6.34 14.18
C ALA A 183 19.91 5.64 15.07
N THR A 184 20.23 5.44 16.35
CA THR A 184 19.26 4.93 17.33
C THR A 184 18.17 5.97 17.61
N GLY A 185 16.89 5.55 17.59
CA GLY A 185 15.73 6.42 17.83
C GLY A 185 14.41 5.68 17.69
#